data_AF-A0A970JJR1-F1
#
_entry.id   AF-A0A970JJR1-F1
#
_cell.length_a   1.000
_cell.length_b   1.000
_cell.length_c   1.000
_cell.angle_alpha   90.00
_cell.angle_beta   90.00
_cell.angle_gamma   90.00
#
_symmetry.space_group_name_H-M   'P 1'
#
loop_
_entity.id
_entity.type
_entity.pdbx_description
1 polymer ?
#
loop_
_entity_poly.entity_id
_entity_poly.type
_entity_poly.pdbx_seq_one_letter_code
_entity_poly.pdbx_strand_id
1 'polypeptide(L)' 'TLLKEQLVEVLSTLTPREEKVLKLRFGLEDGRTRTLEEVGREFNVTRERIRQIEAKGLRKLRHPSRSRKLKDFLN' A
#
# COMPACT_ATOMS: atom_id res chain seq x y z
N THR A 1 -14.02 -6.78 1.82
CA THR A 1 -14.34 -5.37 2.12
C THR A 1 -13.71 -4.50 1.06
N LEU A 2 -14.46 -3.49 0.60
CA LEU A 2 -14.11 -2.56 -0.50
C LEU A 2 -12.68 -2.00 -0.42
N LEU A 3 -12.14 -1.82 0.79
CA LEU A 3 -10.79 -1.31 1.04
C LEU A 3 -9.67 -2.25 0.56
N LYS A 4 -9.85 -3.57 0.64
CA LYS A 4 -8.84 -4.56 0.22
C LYS A 4 -8.66 -4.56 -1.30
N GLU A 5 -9.76 -4.51 -2.03
CA GLU A 5 -9.77 -4.50 -3.51
C GLU A 5 -9.10 -3.23 -4.06
N GLN A 6 -9.40 -2.08 -3.46
CA GLN A 6 -8.76 -0.81 -3.80
C GLN A 6 -7.26 -0.80 -3.50
N LEU A 7 -6.85 -1.44 -2.39
CA LEU A 7 -5.42 -1.60 -2.11
C LEU A 7 -4.75 -2.46 -3.17
N VAL A 8 -5.34 -3.61 -3.53
CA VAL A 8 -4.80 -4.53 -4.55
C VAL A 8 -4.61 -3.82 -5.90
N GLU A 9 -5.57 -3.00 -6.32
CA GLU A 9 -5.42 -2.22 -7.56
C GLU A 9 -4.24 -1.25 -7.47
N VAL A 10 -4.06 -0.55 -6.34
CA VAL A 10 -2.91 0.36 -6.20
C VAL A 10 -1.58 -0.37 -6.08
N LEU A 11 -1.54 -1.51 -5.39
CA LEU A 11 -0.38 -2.38 -5.26
C LEU A 11 0.13 -2.81 -6.63
N SER A 12 -0.77 -3.16 -7.57
CA SER A 12 -0.40 -3.54 -8.94
C SER A 12 0.32 -2.42 -9.74
N THR A 13 0.23 -1.17 -9.29
CA THR A 13 0.87 -0.01 -9.94
C THR A 13 2.17 0.45 -9.26
N LEU A 14 2.60 -0.29 -8.23
CA LEU A 14 3.84 -0.06 -7.52
C LEU A 14 4.93 -0.97 -8.08
N THR A 15 6.18 -0.67 -7.76
CA THR A 15 7.25 -1.63 -8.04
C THR A 15 7.06 -2.88 -7.17
N PRO A 16 7.50 -4.08 -7.60
CA PRO A 16 7.33 -5.31 -6.81
C PRO A 16 7.85 -5.20 -5.37
N ARG A 17 8.89 -4.39 -5.14
CA ARG A 17 9.44 -4.12 -3.81
C ARG A 17 8.54 -3.22 -2.97
N GLU A 18 7.99 -2.15 -3.55
CA GLU A 18 7.04 -1.25 -2.86
C GLU A 18 5.73 -1.97 -2.55
N GLU A 19 5.24 -2.80 -3.47
CA GLU A 19 4.06 -3.65 -3.26
C GLU A 19 4.26 -4.59 -2.07
N LYS A 20 5.38 -5.32 -2.02
CA LYS A 20 5.71 -6.22 -0.90
C LYS A 20 5.79 -5.48 0.44
N VAL A 21 6.42 -4.29 0.45
CA VAL A 21 6.48 -3.43 1.65
C VAL A 21 5.09 -3.10 2.17
N LEU A 22 4.15 -2.72 1.30
CA LEU A 22 2.79 -2.38 1.71
C LEU A 22 1.96 -3.62 2.07
N LYS A 23 2.12 -4.74 1.36
CA LYS A 23 1.46 -6.01 1.70
C LYS A 23 1.83 -6.46 3.11
N LEU A 24 3.12 -6.40 3.46
CA LEU A 24 3.60 -6.75 4.78
C LEU A 24 3.14 -5.72 5.85
N ARG A 25 3.21 -4.43 5.53
CA ARG A 25 2.77 -3.35 6.44
C ARG A 25 1.32 -3.51 6.87
N PHE A 26 0.44 -3.84 5.93
CA PHE A 26 -1.00 -3.96 6.15
C PHE A 26 -1.46 -5.40 6.43
N GLY A 27 -0.55 -6.37 6.56
CA GLY A 27 -0.91 -7.76 6.82
C GLY A 27 -1.77 -8.39 5.72
N LEU A 28 -1.54 -7.99 4.46
CA LEU A 28 -2.28 -8.53 3.32
C LEU A 28 -1.77 -9.90 2.86
N GLU A 29 -0.59 -10.29 3.30
CA GLU A 29 0.05 -11.58 2.95
C GLU A 29 -0.13 -12.62 4.07
N ASP A 30 0.18 -12.25 5.32
CA ASP A 30 0.19 -13.14 6.49
C ASP A 30 -0.90 -12.81 7.53
N GLY A 31 -1.76 -11.81 7.26
CA GLY A 31 -2.80 -11.36 8.19
C GLY A 31 -2.28 -10.52 9.35
N ARG A 32 -0.97 -10.25 9.43
CA ARG A 32 -0.35 -9.53 10.55
C ARG A 32 0.16 -8.17 10.09
N THR A 33 -0.38 -7.11 10.66
CA THR A 33 0.16 -5.77 10.41
C THR A 33 1.51 -5.62 11.10
N ARG A 34 2.45 -4.97 10.43
CA ARG A 34 3.80 -4.70 10.96
C ARG A 34 4.04 -3.21 11.06
N THR A 35 4.86 -2.78 12.00
CA THR A 35 5.26 -1.36 12.14
C THR A 35 6.24 -0.95 11.05
N LEU A 36 6.43 0.37 10.88
CA LEU A 36 7.42 0.91 9.93
C LEU A 36 8.85 0.43 10.23
N GLU A 37 9.19 0.26 11.50
CA GLU A 37 10.50 -0.25 11.93
C GLU A 37 10.67 -1.74 11.63
N GLU A 38 9.66 -2.57 11.89
CA GLU A 38 9.70 -4.00 11.58
C GLU A 38 9.84 -4.26 10.09
N VAL A 39 9.05 -3.55 9.28
CA VAL A 39 9.16 -3.63 7.81
C VAL A 39 10.50 -3.07 7.35
N GLY A 40 10.99 -1.98 7.96
CA GLY A 40 12.30 -1.41 7.65
C GLY A 40 13.43 -2.43 7.85
N ARG A 41 13.41 -3.15 8.99
CA ARG A 41 14.38 -4.21 9.30
C ARG A 41 14.32 -5.35 8.28
N GLU A 42 13.13 -5.81 7.91
CA GLU A 42 12.97 -6.92 6.95
C GLU A 42 13.45 -6.57 5.54
N PHE A 43 13.22 -5.33 5.09
CA PHE A 43 13.63 -4.88 3.76
C PHE A 43 15.02 -4.25 3.72
N ASN A 44 15.75 -4.26 4.85
CA ASN A 44 17.03 -3.60 5.06
C ASN A 44 17.04 -2.12 4.60
N VAL A 45 16.02 -1.37 5.06
CA VAL A 45 15.85 0.05 4.75
C VAL A 45 15.48 0.83 6.00
N THR A 46 15.67 2.15 5.97
CA THR A 46 15.31 3.01 7.08
C THR A 46 13.79 3.09 7.25
N ARG A 47 13.36 3.36 8.48
CA ARG A 47 11.95 3.66 8.80
C ARG A 47 11.36 4.76 7.90
N GLU A 48 12.13 5.82 7.64
CA GLU A 48 11.68 6.92 6.79
C GLU A 48 11.45 6.46 5.35
N ARG A 49 12.25 5.51 4.85
CA ARG A 49 12.01 4.94 3.52
C ARG A 49 10.66 4.22 3.44
N ILE A 50 10.28 3.46 4.48
CA ILE A 50 8.96 2.81 4.53
C ILE A 50 7.84 3.85 4.58
N ARG A 51 8.01 4.91 5.40
CA ARG A 51 7.05 6.02 5.47
C ARG A 51 6.84 6.72 4.13
N GLN A 52 7.91 6.96 3.37
CA GLN A 52 7.82 7.53 2.02
C GLN A 52 7.06 6.63 1.05
N ILE A 53 7.29 5.32 1.10
CA ILE A 53 6.59 4.33 0.27
C ILE A 53 5.08 4.33 0.61
N GLU A 54 4.73 4.37 1.90
CA GLU A 54 3.34 4.45 2.36
C GLU A 54 2.66 5.75 1.88
N ALA A 55 3.31 6.90 2.08
CA ALA A 55 2.80 8.19 1.61
C ALA A 55 2.60 8.21 0.08
N LYS A 56 3.55 7.62 -0.68
CA LYS A 56 3.46 7.49 -2.14
C LYS A 56 2.28 6.58 -2.56
N GLY A 57 2.07 5.46 -1.87
CA GLY A 57 0.93 4.56 -2.10
C GLY A 57 -0.41 5.23 -1.82
N LEU A 58 -0.54 5.91 -0.68
CA LEU A 58 -1.73 6.66 -0.29
C LEU A 58 -2.03 7.83 -1.25
N ARG A 59 -0.99 8.54 -1.71
CA ARG A 59 -1.15 9.58 -2.74
C ARG A 59 -1.69 9.02 -4.05
N LYS A 60 -1.26 7.80 -4.44
CA LYS A 60 -1.78 7.10 -5.63
C LYS A 60 -3.23 6.66 -5.46
N LEU A 61 -3.65 6.22 -4.26
CA LEU A 61 -5.05 5.91 -3.93
C LEU A 61 -5.98 7.12 -4.09
N ARG A 62 -5.51 8.31 -3.69
CA ARG A 62 -6.30 9.56 -3.71
C ARG A 62 -6.32 10.28 -5.07
N HIS A 63 -5.65 9.76 -6.09
CA HIS A 63 -5.53 10.45 -7.37
C HIS A 63 -6.83 10.33 -8.20
N PRO A 64 -7.41 11.43 -8.74
CA PRO A 64 -8.72 11.43 -9.42
C PRO A 64 -8.85 10.44 -10.59
N SER A 65 -7.76 10.24 -11.35
CA SER A 65 -7.76 9.28 -12.46
C SER A 65 -7.92 7.83 -12.03
N ARG A 66 -7.63 7.52 -10.76
CA ARG A 66 -7.77 6.19 -10.15
C ARG A 66 -8.97 6.14 -9.22
N SER A 67 -9.33 7.26 -8.59
CA SER A 67 -10.55 7.38 -7.79
C SER A 67 -11.85 7.47 -8.62
N ARG A 68 -11.79 7.65 -9.95
CA ARG A 68 -12.97 7.51 -10.81
C ARG A 68 -13.53 6.09 -10.77
N LYS A 69 -12.66 5.07 -10.84
CA LYS A 69 -13.07 3.68 -10.62
C LYS A 69 -13.64 3.44 -9.21
N LEU A 70 -13.18 4.20 -8.20
CA LEU A 70 -13.77 4.15 -6.85
C LEU A 70 -15.17 4.77 -6.78
N LYS A 71 -15.44 5.85 -7.53
CA LYS A 71 -16.76 6.50 -7.53
C LYS A 71 -17.80 5.70 -8.30
N ASP A 72 -17.41 5.00 -9.35
CA ASP A 72 -18.34 4.19 -10.16
C ASP A 72 -18.83 2.92 -9.44
N PHE A 73 -18.15 2.48 -8.35
CA PHE A 73 -18.57 1.34 -7.52
C PHE A 73 -19.42 1.72 -6.30
N LEU A 74 -19.63 3.01 -6.05
CA LEU A 74 -20.42 3.54 -4.91
C LEU A 74 -21.74 4.20 -5.36
N ASN A 75 -22.14 4.03 -6.62
CA ASN A 75 -23.45 4.43 -7.14
C ASN A 75 -24.34 3.22 -7.38
#